data_AF-A0A842VX81-F1
#
_entry.id   AF-A0A842VX81-F1
#
_cell.length_a   1.000
_cell.length_b   1.000
_cell.length_c   1.000
_cell.angle_alpha   90.00
_cell.angle_beta   90.00
_cell.angle_gamma   90.00
#
_symmetry.space_group_name_H-M   'P 1'
#
loop_
_entity.id
_entity.type
_entity.pdbx_description
1 polymer ?
#
loop_
_entity_poly.entity_id
_entity_poly.type
_entity_poly.pdbx_seq_one_letter_code
_entity_poly.pdbx_strand_id
1 'polypeptide(L)'
;MITQDDKIYSLNEEDFSLILRCMLDRVPILITGINKDDVEFFAHKLADLMSFRNKIIFYTDFISKNELDMILDEEESNYDVQRSIIISPNDATHKALQIFNNFKSWILCFHYNDLPEVSDNSFNSRLNFITNLIQGKEDFFLLIENLDNNIDVNVIGKKVKFSDLKYEKLIHNRAIKFVDNAINRMKRIFSQRLLVNHEIEEDFRDELLNFGFEENNLKNNFFKIKILEFYNAARRAFSILNKISILSSLNINIELNYKTLMDTISYTDASHSRLLDFIRAEWNEGFSSEIDTQEEKYKSDLIEGLWG
;
A
#
# COMPACT_ATOMS: atom_id res chain seq x y z
N MET A 1 25.20 8.42 7.19
CA MET A 1 24.07 9.21 7.73
C MET A 1 22.85 8.75 6.94
N ILE A 2 21.93 8.02 7.58
CA ILE A 2 20.70 7.57 6.91
C ILE A 2 19.93 8.84 6.55
N THR A 3 19.68 9.07 5.27
CA THR A 3 18.84 10.18 4.83
C THR A 3 17.39 9.87 5.22
N GLN A 4 16.57 10.90 5.48
CA GLN A 4 15.13 10.72 5.76
C GLN A 4 14.42 9.88 4.68
N ASP A 5 14.98 9.84 3.45
CA ASP A 5 14.54 9.00 2.33
C ASP A 5 14.56 7.47 2.57
N ASP A 6 15.34 6.97 3.54
CA ASP A 6 15.63 5.53 3.64
C ASP A 6 14.69 4.79 4.60
N LYS A 7 14.00 5.53 5.48
CA LYS A 7 13.30 4.99 6.66
C LYS A 7 12.25 3.92 6.30
N ILE A 8 11.54 4.09 5.17
CA ILE A 8 10.52 3.14 4.72
C ILE A 8 11.12 1.80 4.25
N TYR A 9 12.31 1.84 3.64
CA TYR A 9 12.98 0.67 3.09
C TYR A 9 13.92 -0.01 4.09
N SER A 10 14.14 0.61 5.24
CA SER A 10 14.81 0.00 6.39
C SER A 10 13.87 -0.76 7.32
N LEU A 11 12.54 -0.72 7.07
CA LEU A 11 11.57 -1.50 7.81
C LEU A 11 11.85 -3.00 7.66
N ASN A 12 11.53 -3.77 8.71
CA ASN A 12 11.57 -5.21 8.60
C ASN A 12 10.48 -5.71 7.63
N GLU A 13 10.64 -6.95 7.16
CA GLU A 13 9.74 -7.57 6.19
C GLU A 13 8.28 -7.57 6.65
N GLU A 14 8.02 -7.80 7.94
CA GLU A 14 6.66 -7.93 8.47
C GLU A 14 5.94 -6.59 8.47
N ASP A 15 6.59 -5.55 9.00
CA ASP A 15 6.06 -4.19 9.09
C ASP A 15 5.81 -3.61 7.70
N PHE A 16 6.78 -3.74 6.79
CA PHE A 16 6.60 -3.29 5.41
C PHE A 16 5.43 -4.03 4.73
N SER A 17 5.34 -5.35 4.95
CA SER A 17 4.26 -6.15 4.35
C SER A 17 2.89 -5.75 4.90
N LEU A 18 2.82 -5.43 6.18
CA LEU A 18 1.60 -4.99 6.85
C LEU A 18 1.16 -3.60 6.35
N ILE A 19 2.10 -2.66 6.23
CA ILE A 19 1.85 -1.34 5.62
C ILE A 19 1.33 -1.52 4.19
N LEU A 20 2.03 -2.32 3.39
CA LEU A 20 1.65 -2.55 1.99
C LEU A 20 0.25 -3.16 1.89
N ARG A 21 -0.07 -4.14 2.76
CA ARG A 21 -1.39 -4.75 2.82
C ARG A 21 -2.48 -3.73 3.15
N CYS A 22 -2.26 -2.92 4.18
CA CYS A 22 -3.20 -1.88 4.61
C CYS A 22 -3.41 -0.83 3.52
N MET A 23 -2.34 -0.39 2.88
CA MET A 23 -2.39 0.55 1.76
C MET A 23 -3.19 -0.04 0.60
N LEU A 24 -2.89 -1.26 0.15
CA LEU A 24 -3.63 -1.92 -0.92
C LEU A 24 -5.11 -2.09 -0.58
N ASP A 25 -5.43 -2.45 0.66
CA ASP A 25 -6.81 -2.69 1.10
C ASP A 25 -7.54 -1.41 1.56
N ARG A 26 -6.96 -0.22 1.32
CA ARG A 26 -7.54 1.08 1.68
C ARG A 26 -7.89 1.20 3.17
N VAL A 27 -7.12 0.52 4.02
CA VAL A 27 -7.24 0.61 5.48
C VAL A 27 -6.73 1.99 5.93
N PRO A 28 -7.42 2.68 6.86
CA PRO A 28 -6.93 3.93 7.41
C PRO A 28 -5.56 3.74 8.07
N ILE A 29 -4.66 4.70 7.90
CA ILE A 29 -3.32 4.69 8.51
C ILE A 29 -3.17 5.96 9.34
N LEU A 30 -2.83 5.81 10.62
CA LEU A 30 -2.38 6.88 11.49
C LEU A 30 -0.86 6.82 11.60
N ILE A 31 -0.18 7.88 11.19
CA ILE A 31 1.26 8.03 11.36
C ILE A 31 1.50 9.07 12.44
N THR A 32 2.25 8.68 13.47
CA THR A 32 2.59 9.55 14.59
C THR A 32 4.09 9.68 14.73
N GLY A 33 4.57 10.80 15.27
CA GLY A 33 6.00 11.00 15.47
C GLY A 33 6.34 12.30 16.19
N ILE A 34 7.63 12.43 16.51
CA ILE A 34 8.19 13.58 17.22
C ILE A 34 8.51 14.73 16.24
N ASN A 35 8.87 14.41 15.01
CA ASN A 35 9.13 15.43 13.98
C ASN A 35 7.94 15.49 13.00
N LYS A 36 7.30 16.67 12.94
CA LYS A 36 6.15 16.94 12.07
C LYS A 36 6.47 16.69 10.59
N ASP A 37 7.60 17.20 10.13
CA ASP A 37 8.04 17.11 8.73
C ASP A 37 8.34 15.65 8.36
N ASP A 38 8.95 14.88 9.27
CA ASP A 38 9.20 13.44 9.06
C ASP A 38 7.89 12.66 8.89
N VAL A 39 6.87 12.95 9.70
CA VAL A 39 5.57 12.29 9.63
C VAL A 39 4.88 12.57 8.31
N GLU A 40 4.80 13.84 7.90
CA GLU A 40 4.19 14.24 6.63
C GLU A 40 4.96 13.70 5.42
N PHE A 41 6.30 13.77 5.47
CA PHE A 41 7.14 13.18 4.43
C PHE A 41 6.90 11.68 4.28
N PHE A 42 6.82 10.94 5.39
CA PHE A 42 6.53 9.52 5.37
C PHE A 42 5.14 9.21 4.79
N ALA A 43 4.13 9.99 5.16
CA ALA A 43 2.79 9.90 4.59
C ALA A 43 2.77 10.08 3.07
N HIS A 44 3.47 11.12 2.57
CA HIS A 44 3.59 11.36 1.14
C HIS A 44 4.32 10.23 0.41
N LYS A 45 5.41 9.70 0.98
CA LYS A 45 6.13 8.56 0.40
C LYS A 45 5.26 7.32 0.30
N LEU A 46 4.46 7.02 1.33
CA LEU A 46 3.50 5.93 1.29
C LEU A 46 2.47 6.13 0.18
N ALA A 47 1.89 7.32 0.08
CA ALA A 47 0.94 7.61 -0.99
C ALA A 47 1.56 7.49 -2.39
N ASP A 48 2.80 7.93 -2.57
CA ASP A 48 3.51 7.87 -3.85
C ASP A 48 3.83 6.43 -4.31
N LEU A 49 3.86 5.45 -3.38
CA LEU A 49 3.96 4.02 -3.74
C LEU A 49 2.71 3.51 -4.46
N MET A 50 1.54 4.09 -4.15
CA MET A 50 0.25 3.76 -4.76
C MET A 50 -0.02 4.62 -5.99
N SER A 51 0.88 4.55 -6.97
CA SER A 51 0.85 5.41 -8.18
C SER A 51 -0.39 5.24 -9.07
N PHE A 52 -1.19 4.18 -8.85
CA PHE A 52 -2.45 3.96 -9.54
C PHE A 52 -3.64 4.71 -8.90
N ARG A 53 -3.43 5.34 -7.74
CA ARG A 53 -4.43 6.14 -7.02
C ARG A 53 -4.19 7.62 -7.18
N ASN A 54 -5.29 8.38 -7.15
CA ASN A 54 -5.23 9.83 -7.12
C ASN A 54 -4.91 10.31 -5.69
N LYS A 55 -3.87 11.13 -5.53
CA LYS A 55 -3.47 11.66 -4.23
C LYS A 55 -4.21 12.97 -3.97
N ILE A 56 -4.93 13.03 -2.85
CA ILE A 56 -5.73 14.20 -2.43
C ILE A 56 -5.32 14.61 -1.02
N ILE A 57 -5.21 15.90 -0.74
CA ILE A 57 -4.74 16.45 0.53
C ILE A 57 -5.88 17.25 1.18
N PHE A 58 -6.26 16.87 2.40
CA PHE A 58 -7.25 17.60 3.19
C PHE A 58 -6.72 19.00 3.58
N TYR A 59 -7.57 20.01 3.50
CA TYR A 59 -7.28 21.45 3.56
C TYR A 59 -6.53 22.08 2.38
N THR A 60 -6.10 21.29 1.40
CA THR A 60 -5.52 21.81 0.16
C THR A 60 -6.49 21.62 -1.01
N ASP A 61 -6.95 20.38 -1.20
CA ASP A 61 -7.79 20.00 -2.33
C ASP A 61 -9.29 19.97 -1.98
N PHE A 62 -9.62 19.75 -0.70
CA PHE A 62 -10.99 19.81 -0.18
C PHE A 62 -11.00 20.17 1.31
N ILE A 63 -12.10 20.75 1.78
CA ILE A 63 -12.27 21.22 3.17
C ILE A 63 -13.54 20.71 3.84
N SER A 64 -14.52 20.27 3.05
CA SER A 64 -15.86 19.95 3.55
C SER A 64 -16.25 18.50 3.32
N LYS A 65 -17.25 18.04 4.07
CA LYS A 65 -17.84 16.72 3.89
C LYS A 65 -18.45 16.54 2.51
N ASN A 66 -19.17 17.55 2.01
CA ASN A 66 -19.85 17.46 0.72
C ASN A 66 -18.86 17.29 -0.45
N GLU A 67 -17.71 17.96 -0.40
CA GLU A 67 -16.66 17.78 -1.43
C GLU A 67 -16.07 16.37 -1.41
N LEU A 68 -15.85 15.82 -0.21
CA LEU A 68 -15.40 14.43 -0.08
C LEU A 68 -16.46 13.45 -0.60
N ASP A 69 -17.72 13.65 -0.21
CA ASP A 69 -18.83 12.78 -0.63
C ASP A 69 -18.94 12.78 -2.17
N MET A 70 -18.75 13.93 -2.83
CA MET A 70 -18.70 14.00 -4.31
C MET A 70 -17.56 13.16 -4.92
N ILE A 71 -16.38 13.18 -4.31
CA ILE A 71 -15.24 12.37 -4.78
C ILE A 71 -15.56 10.87 -4.62
N LEU A 72 -16.13 10.49 -3.48
CA LEU A 72 -16.48 9.10 -3.20
C LEU A 72 -17.63 8.60 -4.10
N ASP A 73 -18.64 9.42 -4.35
CA ASP A 73 -19.74 9.12 -5.25
C ASP A 73 -19.25 8.88 -6.69
N GLU A 74 -18.26 9.64 -7.15
CA GLU A 74 -17.62 9.43 -8.45
C GLU A 74 -16.87 8.09 -8.50
N GLU A 75 -16.15 7.74 -7.43
CA GLU A 75 -15.53 6.42 -7.31
C GLU A 75 -16.57 5.30 -7.37
N GLU A 76 -17.64 5.38 -6.59
CA GLU A 76 -18.66 4.33 -6.51
C GLU A 76 -19.42 4.15 -7.84
N SER A 77 -19.73 5.24 -8.53
CA SER A 77 -20.50 5.20 -9.78
C SER A 77 -19.69 4.81 -11.01
N ASN A 78 -18.36 4.99 -11.00
CA ASN A 78 -17.51 4.72 -12.14
C ASN A 78 -16.25 3.92 -11.76
N TYR A 79 -16.20 2.65 -12.15
CA TYR A 79 -15.05 1.77 -11.91
C TYR A 79 -13.77 2.15 -12.69
N ASP A 80 -13.87 3.00 -13.72
CA ASP A 80 -12.72 3.45 -14.50
C ASP A 80 -12.02 4.67 -13.90
N VAL A 81 -12.64 5.34 -12.92
CA VAL A 81 -12.03 6.46 -12.19
C VAL A 81 -11.00 5.95 -11.20
N GLN A 82 -9.83 6.59 -11.16
CA GLN A 82 -8.78 6.28 -10.19
C GLN A 82 -9.28 6.53 -8.77
N ARG A 83 -9.13 5.52 -7.92
CA ARG A 83 -9.47 5.64 -6.51
C ARG A 83 -8.53 6.59 -5.81
N SER A 84 -9.02 7.26 -4.78
CA SER A 84 -8.29 8.29 -4.06
C SER A 84 -7.57 7.72 -2.86
N ILE A 85 -6.40 8.27 -2.59
CA ILE A 85 -5.72 8.19 -1.30
C ILE A 85 -5.67 9.58 -0.70
N ILE A 86 -6.16 9.72 0.53
CA ILE A 86 -6.35 11.01 1.17
C ILE A 86 -5.27 11.18 2.22
N ILE A 87 -4.55 12.30 2.19
CA ILE A 87 -3.58 12.64 3.23
C ILE A 87 -4.19 13.76 4.08
N SER A 88 -4.21 13.55 5.39
CA SER A 88 -4.49 14.60 6.36
C SER A 88 -3.16 15.07 6.97
N PRO A 89 -2.72 16.31 6.68
CA PRO A 89 -1.53 16.89 7.31
C PRO A 89 -1.67 16.99 8.83
N ASN A 90 -0.57 17.16 9.55
CA ASN A 90 -0.56 17.16 11.01
C ASN A 90 -1.53 18.20 11.61
N ASP A 91 -1.53 19.43 11.07
CA ASP A 91 -2.40 20.53 11.54
C ASP A 91 -3.90 20.30 11.23
N ALA A 92 -4.20 19.33 10.38
CA ALA A 92 -5.52 19.09 9.81
C ALA A 92 -6.23 17.88 10.44
N THR A 93 -5.47 16.89 10.92
CA THR A 93 -5.99 15.60 11.39
C THR A 93 -7.04 15.74 12.48
N HIS A 94 -6.81 16.59 13.50
CA HIS A 94 -7.81 16.77 14.56
C HIS A 94 -9.14 17.29 14.01
N LYS A 95 -9.10 18.23 13.06
CA LYS A 95 -10.31 18.76 12.43
C LYS A 95 -10.96 17.73 11.51
N ALA A 96 -10.17 16.94 10.77
CA ALA A 96 -10.69 15.83 9.97
C ALA A 96 -11.48 14.85 10.85
N LEU A 97 -10.92 14.50 12.02
CA LEU A 97 -11.58 13.65 13.02
C LEU A 97 -12.82 14.28 13.65
N GLN A 98 -13.06 15.58 13.53
CA GLN A 98 -14.32 16.20 13.94
C GLN A 98 -15.38 16.18 12.84
N ILE A 99 -14.96 16.34 11.57
CA ILE A 99 -15.85 16.52 10.42
C ILE A 99 -16.30 15.18 9.82
N PHE A 100 -15.40 14.20 9.70
CA PHE A 100 -15.63 12.97 8.95
C PHE A 100 -15.84 11.78 9.88
N ASN A 101 -16.62 10.80 9.43
CA ASN A 101 -16.95 9.58 10.18
C ASN A 101 -16.39 8.30 9.55
N ASN A 102 -15.75 8.42 8.39
CA ASN A 102 -15.14 7.31 7.67
C ASN A 102 -13.79 7.79 7.11
N PHE A 103 -12.76 6.99 7.31
CA PHE A 103 -11.37 7.25 6.97
C PHE A 103 -10.79 6.19 6.03
N LYS A 104 -11.64 5.46 5.29
CA LYS A 104 -11.21 4.54 4.22
C LYS A 104 -10.24 5.25 3.27
N SER A 105 -9.06 4.68 3.07
CA SER A 105 -7.98 5.24 2.23
C SER A 105 -7.33 6.53 2.77
N TRP A 106 -7.52 6.88 4.04
CA TRP A 106 -6.85 8.03 4.65
C TRP A 106 -5.51 7.65 5.25
N ILE A 107 -4.54 8.54 5.09
CA ILE A 107 -3.30 8.61 5.85
C ILE A 107 -3.37 9.86 6.73
N LEU A 108 -3.55 9.68 8.02
CA LEU A 108 -3.65 10.71 9.04
C LEU A 108 -2.27 10.98 9.64
N CYS A 109 -1.77 12.19 9.50
CA CYS A 109 -0.52 12.63 10.12
C CYS A 109 -0.83 13.20 11.49
N PHE A 110 -0.11 12.78 12.52
CA PHE A 110 -0.32 13.31 13.87
C PHE A 110 1.00 13.57 14.58
N HIS A 111 1.24 14.84 14.91
CA HIS A 111 2.38 15.24 15.71
C HIS A 111 1.93 15.52 17.15
N TYR A 112 2.71 15.01 18.11
CA TYR A 112 2.31 14.93 19.52
C TYR A 112 1.95 16.28 20.17
N ASN A 113 2.49 17.41 19.69
CA ASN A 113 2.17 18.72 20.28
C ASN A 113 0.85 19.32 19.78
N ASP A 114 0.16 18.70 18.83
CA ASP A 114 -0.92 19.37 18.08
C ASP A 114 -2.29 19.33 18.81
N LEU A 115 -2.38 18.72 19.99
CA LEU A 115 -3.59 18.67 20.81
C LEU A 115 -3.54 19.63 22.02
N PRO A 116 -4.29 20.74 22.03
CA PRO A 116 -4.34 21.63 23.18
C PRO A 116 -5.24 21.11 24.33
N GLU A 117 -6.10 20.12 24.08
CA GLU A 117 -7.19 19.71 25.00
C GLU A 117 -6.82 18.60 26.00
N VAL A 118 -5.63 18.00 25.90
CA VAL A 118 -5.21 16.91 26.79
C VAL A 118 -4.50 17.48 28.02
N SER A 119 -5.13 17.36 29.19
CA SER A 119 -4.61 17.88 30.48
C SER A 119 -3.29 17.22 30.93
N ASP A 120 -3.04 15.99 30.50
CA ASP A 120 -1.75 15.31 30.63
C ASP A 120 -0.95 15.45 29.32
N ASN A 121 0.20 16.13 29.38
CA ASN A 121 1.06 16.38 28.22
C ASN A 121 1.94 15.18 27.84
N SER A 122 1.76 14.01 28.44
CA SER A 122 2.51 12.82 28.04
C SER A 122 2.15 12.36 26.62
N PHE A 123 3.16 11.89 25.87
CA PHE A 123 2.99 11.34 24.52
C PHE A 123 1.91 10.25 24.48
N ASN A 124 1.96 9.31 25.42
CA ASN A 124 1.03 8.19 25.51
C ASN A 124 -0.42 8.66 25.70
N SER A 125 -0.67 9.68 26.55
CA SER A 125 -2.03 10.20 26.77
C SER A 125 -2.62 10.83 25.50
N ARG A 126 -1.79 11.53 24.72
CA ARG A 126 -2.19 12.17 23.46
C ARG A 126 -2.38 11.16 22.33
N LEU A 127 -1.48 10.19 22.22
CA LEU A 127 -1.61 9.06 21.30
C LEU A 127 -2.88 8.24 21.60
N ASN A 128 -3.14 7.95 22.87
CA ASN A 128 -4.36 7.25 23.28
C ASN A 128 -5.61 8.05 22.92
N PHE A 129 -5.60 9.38 23.11
CA PHE A 129 -6.73 10.23 22.73
C PHE A 129 -7.04 10.15 21.23
N ILE A 130 -6.05 10.38 20.37
CA ILE A 130 -6.26 10.35 18.91
C ILE A 130 -6.66 8.95 18.43
N THR A 131 -6.05 7.91 19.00
CA THR A 131 -6.36 6.50 18.74
C THR A 131 -7.82 6.19 19.09
N ASN A 132 -8.29 6.62 20.27
CA ASN A 132 -9.67 6.43 20.70
C ASN A 132 -10.68 7.15 19.79
N LEU A 133 -10.34 8.35 19.30
CA LEU A 133 -11.19 9.06 18.33
C LEU A 133 -11.37 8.27 17.03
N ILE A 134 -10.29 7.67 16.52
CA ILE A 134 -10.35 6.83 15.31
C ILE A 134 -11.09 5.52 15.59
N GLN A 135 -10.82 4.84 16.70
CA GLN A 135 -11.53 3.61 17.09
C GLN A 135 -13.04 3.82 17.29
N GLY A 136 -13.47 5.05 17.62
CA GLY A 136 -14.89 5.39 17.68
C GLY A 136 -15.58 5.45 16.31
N LYS A 137 -14.82 5.44 15.21
CA LYS A 137 -15.29 5.66 13.84
C LYS A 137 -14.94 4.51 12.91
N GLU A 138 -13.81 3.87 13.14
CA GLU A 138 -13.27 2.77 12.34
C GLU A 138 -13.19 1.49 13.17
N ASP A 139 -13.54 0.36 12.55
CA ASP A 139 -13.41 -0.95 13.20
C ASP A 139 -11.94 -1.31 13.48
N PHE A 140 -11.04 -0.89 12.59
CA PHE A 140 -9.61 -1.07 12.69
C PHE A 140 -8.83 -0.08 11.81
N PHE A 141 -7.57 0.15 12.15
CA PHE A 141 -6.64 0.96 11.37
C PHE A 141 -5.19 0.55 11.67
N LEU A 142 -4.26 1.03 10.85
CA LEU A 142 -2.83 0.85 11.07
C LEU A 142 -2.26 2.05 11.83
N LEU A 143 -1.60 1.81 12.95
CA LEU A 143 -0.77 2.79 13.65
C LEU A 143 0.69 2.60 13.24
N ILE A 144 1.34 3.69 12.83
CA ILE A 144 2.77 3.77 12.60
C ILE A 144 3.35 4.80 13.55
N GLU A 145 4.21 4.38 14.47
CA GLU A 145 4.92 5.26 15.39
C GLU A 145 6.34 5.49 14.86
N ASN A 146 6.56 6.63 14.20
CA ASN A 146 7.85 7.06 13.68
C ASN A 146 8.61 7.82 14.77
N LEU A 147 9.30 7.06 15.62
CA LEU A 147 10.20 7.58 16.65
C LEU A 147 11.61 7.74 16.06
N ASP A 148 12.42 8.65 16.61
CA ASP A 148 13.69 9.09 16.00
C ASP A 148 14.60 7.96 15.51
N ASN A 149 14.61 6.81 16.19
CA ASN A 149 15.47 5.66 15.89
C ASN A 149 14.71 4.36 15.59
N ASN A 150 13.38 4.34 15.65
CA ASN A 150 12.60 3.13 15.42
C ASN A 150 11.23 3.46 14.85
N ILE A 151 10.77 2.64 13.92
CA ILE A 151 9.39 2.69 13.43
C ILE A 151 8.70 1.46 13.98
N ASP A 152 7.65 1.67 14.75
CA ASP A 152 6.77 0.60 15.22
C ASP A 152 5.47 0.59 14.40
N VAL A 153 4.99 -0.59 14.04
CA VAL A 153 3.83 -0.76 13.16
C VAL A 153 2.85 -1.73 13.80
N ASN A 154 1.68 -1.22 14.16
CA ASN A 154 0.68 -1.98 14.90
C ASN A 154 -0.71 -1.83 14.29
N VAL A 155 -1.47 -2.93 14.25
CA VAL A 155 -2.89 -2.89 13.89
C VAL A 155 -3.70 -2.64 15.14
N ILE A 156 -4.50 -1.58 15.13
CA ILE A 156 -5.37 -1.20 16.25
C ILE A 156 -6.82 -1.44 15.88
N GLY A 157 -7.62 -1.99 16.80
CA GLY A 157 -9.06 -2.19 16.63
C GLY A 157 -9.54 -3.61 16.90
N LYS A 158 -10.77 -3.93 16.47
CA LYS A 158 -11.31 -5.30 16.57
C LYS A 158 -10.42 -6.23 15.75
N LYS A 159 -10.10 -7.42 16.27
CA LYS A 159 -9.13 -8.39 15.71
C LYS A 159 -9.34 -8.65 14.21
N VAL A 160 -8.73 -7.82 13.36
CA VAL A 160 -8.50 -8.14 11.97
C VAL A 160 -7.29 -9.05 11.93
N LYS A 161 -7.53 -10.31 11.62
CA LYS A 161 -6.45 -11.18 11.16
C LYS A 161 -6.31 -10.89 9.68
N PHE A 162 -5.26 -10.16 9.29
CA PHE A 162 -4.74 -10.28 7.93
C PHE A 162 -4.42 -11.76 7.74
N SER A 163 -5.27 -12.47 6.99
CA SER A 163 -5.28 -13.93 6.92
C SER A 163 -4.04 -14.46 6.22
N ASP A 164 -3.45 -13.66 5.32
CA ASP A 164 -2.24 -14.00 4.59
C ASP A 164 -1.50 -12.73 4.12
N LEU A 165 -0.22 -12.59 4.52
CA LEU A 165 0.72 -11.55 4.05
C LEU A 165 1.75 -12.10 3.05
N LYS A 166 1.61 -13.35 2.58
CA LYS A 166 2.60 -13.99 1.68
C LYS A 166 2.90 -13.17 0.44
N TYR A 167 1.89 -12.55 -0.15
CA TYR A 167 2.05 -11.75 -1.36
C TYR A 167 2.90 -10.51 -1.10
N GLU A 168 2.58 -9.75 -0.07
CA GLU A 168 3.30 -8.55 0.33
C GLU A 168 4.75 -8.89 0.74
N LYS A 169 4.94 -9.97 1.51
CA LYS A 169 6.26 -10.53 1.86
C LYS A 169 7.07 -10.92 0.61
N LEU A 170 6.41 -11.52 -0.38
CA LEU A 170 7.04 -11.87 -1.65
C LEU A 170 7.51 -10.64 -2.44
N ILE A 171 6.73 -9.55 -2.48
CA ILE A 171 7.17 -8.30 -3.11
C ILE A 171 8.41 -7.76 -2.38
N HIS A 172 8.34 -7.65 -1.06
CA HIS A 172 9.43 -7.16 -0.23
C HIS A 172 10.73 -7.94 -0.52
N ASN A 173 10.68 -9.26 -0.40
CA ASN A 173 11.86 -10.11 -0.60
C ASN A 173 12.42 -10.06 -2.02
N ARG A 174 11.57 -9.95 -3.04
CA ARG A 174 12.04 -9.81 -4.42
C ARG A 174 12.69 -8.45 -4.65
N ALA A 175 12.16 -7.39 -4.05
CA ALA A 175 12.74 -6.05 -4.14
C ALA A 175 14.15 -6.02 -3.55
N ILE A 176 14.30 -6.49 -2.30
CA ILE A 176 15.60 -6.54 -1.62
C ILE A 176 16.60 -7.36 -2.43
N LYS A 177 16.26 -8.59 -2.82
CA LYS A 177 17.17 -9.45 -3.61
C LYS A 177 17.56 -8.84 -4.96
N PHE A 178 16.61 -8.22 -5.66
CA PHE A 178 16.88 -7.57 -6.94
C PHE A 178 17.89 -6.43 -6.77
N VAL A 179 17.65 -5.57 -5.79
CA VAL A 179 18.47 -4.39 -5.53
C VAL A 179 19.86 -4.78 -5.03
N ASP A 180 19.96 -5.70 -4.06
CA ASP A 180 21.26 -6.17 -3.54
C ASP A 180 22.13 -6.74 -4.66
N ASN A 181 21.54 -7.53 -5.56
CA ASN A 181 22.27 -8.09 -6.69
C ASN A 181 22.75 -7.01 -7.67
N ALA A 182 21.92 -6.00 -7.95
CA ALA A 182 22.26 -4.90 -8.85
C ALA A 182 23.38 -4.01 -8.26
N ILE A 183 23.23 -3.60 -7.00
CA ILE A 183 24.19 -2.73 -6.31
C ILE A 183 25.52 -3.44 -6.07
N ASN A 184 25.51 -4.69 -5.59
CA ASN A 184 26.76 -5.43 -5.37
C ASN A 184 27.51 -5.68 -6.68
N ARG A 185 26.79 -5.90 -7.79
CA ARG A 185 27.41 -5.99 -9.11
C ARG A 185 28.08 -4.67 -9.51
N MET A 186 27.43 -3.53 -9.27
CA MET A 186 27.98 -2.20 -9.58
C MET A 186 29.18 -1.87 -8.70
N LYS A 187 29.07 -2.05 -7.38
CA LYS A 187 30.20 -1.89 -6.44
C LYS A 187 31.41 -2.68 -6.90
N ARG A 188 31.24 -3.97 -7.25
CA ARG A 188 32.34 -4.80 -7.76
C ARG A 188 32.99 -4.24 -9.03
N ILE A 189 32.19 -3.75 -9.99
CA ILE A 189 32.70 -3.16 -11.22
C ILE A 189 33.51 -1.88 -10.91
N PHE A 190 33.01 -1.02 -10.03
CA PHE A 190 33.68 0.22 -9.65
C PHE A 190 34.95 -0.06 -8.85
N SER A 191 34.90 -0.92 -7.83
CA SER A 191 36.07 -1.29 -7.03
C SER A 191 37.19 -1.86 -7.91
N GLN A 192 36.88 -2.75 -8.85
CA GLN A 192 37.88 -3.29 -9.78
C GLN A 192 38.56 -2.22 -10.62
N ARG A 193 37.84 -1.17 -11.04
CA ARG A 193 38.40 -0.07 -11.83
C ARG A 193 39.18 0.93 -10.97
N LEU A 194 38.72 1.21 -9.76
CA LEU A 194 39.37 2.12 -8.82
C LEU A 194 40.67 1.54 -8.24
N LEU A 195 40.74 0.22 -8.04
CA LEU A 195 41.95 -0.47 -7.56
C LEU A 195 43.14 -0.34 -8.53
N VAL A 196 42.88 -0.16 -9.84
CA VAL A 196 43.92 0.04 -10.85
C VAL A 196 44.51 1.46 -10.79
N ASN A 197 43.75 2.43 -10.25
CA ASN A 197 44.17 3.82 -10.12
C ASN A 197 44.66 4.09 -8.69
N HIS A 198 45.94 3.82 -8.46
CA HIS A 198 46.61 4.01 -7.16
C HIS A 198 46.67 5.48 -6.68
N GLU A 199 46.40 6.46 -7.55
CA GLU A 199 46.44 7.89 -7.24
C GLU A 199 45.19 8.41 -6.51
N ILE A 200 44.13 7.62 -6.40
CA ILE A 200 42.88 8.04 -5.77
C ILE A 200 42.96 7.76 -4.25
N GLU A 201 42.77 8.82 -3.45
CA GLU A 201 42.67 8.74 -1.99
C GLU A 201 41.53 7.82 -1.54
N GLU A 202 41.73 7.15 -0.41
CA GLU A 202 40.81 6.13 0.12
C GLU A 202 39.42 6.70 0.40
N ASP A 203 39.35 7.87 1.05
CA ASP A 203 38.08 8.56 1.35
C ASP A 203 37.27 8.88 0.08
N PHE A 204 37.95 9.27 -1.01
CA PHE A 204 37.27 9.55 -2.29
C PHE A 204 36.81 8.25 -2.98
N ARG A 205 37.51 7.13 -2.78
CA ARG A 205 37.05 5.83 -3.29
C ARG A 205 35.80 5.36 -2.57
N ASP A 206 35.74 5.55 -1.26
CA ASP A 206 34.59 5.14 -0.46
C ASP A 206 33.34 5.93 -0.84
N GLU A 207 33.47 7.23 -1.08
CA GLU A 207 32.36 8.06 -1.57
C GLU A 207 31.90 7.62 -2.97
N LEU A 208 32.82 7.29 -3.89
CA LEU A 208 32.47 6.76 -5.22
C LEU A 208 31.80 5.36 -5.17
N LEU A 209 31.96 4.64 -4.06
CA LEU A 209 31.32 3.34 -3.81
C LEU A 209 30.05 3.45 -2.95
N ASN A 210 29.67 4.66 -2.56
CA ASN A 210 28.45 4.94 -1.83
C ASN A 210 27.24 4.98 -2.78
N PHE A 211 26.61 3.83 -2.97
CA PHE A 211 25.41 3.67 -3.80
C PHE A 211 24.08 3.79 -3.02
N GLY A 212 24.08 4.41 -1.83
CA GLY A 212 22.88 4.44 -0.98
C GLY A 212 21.68 5.10 -1.66
N PHE A 213 21.89 6.21 -2.36
CA PHE A 213 20.86 6.91 -3.10
C PHE A 213 20.29 6.07 -4.26
N GLU A 214 21.16 5.43 -5.05
CA GLU A 214 20.76 4.53 -6.13
C GLU A 214 20.00 3.32 -5.61
N GLU A 215 20.42 2.77 -4.48
CA GLU A 215 19.76 1.64 -3.83
C GLU A 215 18.30 1.96 -3.50
N ASN A 216 18.05 3.11 -2.85
CA ASN A 216 16.70 3.55 -2.50
C ASN A 216 15.83 3.82 -3.73
N ASN A 217 16.39 4.47 -4.75
CA ASN A 217 15.66 4.72 -5.99
C ASN A 217 15.28 3.42 -6.70
N LEU A 218 16.18 2.44 -6.73
CA LEU A 218 15.88 1.12 -7.30
C LEU A 218 14.81 0.39 -6.49
N LYS A 219 14.87 0.43 -5.15
CA LYS A 219 13.82 -0.13 -4.28
C LYS A 219 12.47 0.50 -4.59
N ASN A 220 12.39 1.84 -4.56
CA ASN A 220 11.17 2.59 -4.84
C ASN A 220 10.56 2.23 -6.20
N ASN A 221 11.38 2.24 -7.26
CA ASN A 221 10.92 1.91 -8.61
C ASN A 221 10.43 0.47 -8.71
N PHE A 222 11.14 -0.48 -8.09
CA PHE A 222 10.73 -1.88 -8.06
C PHE A 222 9.36 -2.05 -7.39
N PHE A 223 9.16 -1.43 -6.21
CA PHE A 223 7.88 -1.50 -5.51
C PHE A 223 6.74 -0.91 -6.34
N LYS A 224 6.91 0.29 -6.90
CA LYS A 224 5.90 0.92 -7.77
C LYS A 224 5.53 0.03 -8.95
N ILE A 225 6.51 -0.59 -9.62
CA ILE A 225 6.26 -1.51 -10.74
C ILE A 225 5.43 -2.71 -10.28
N LYS A 226 5.82 -3.37 -9.19
CA LYS A 226 5.14 -4.59 -8.71
C LYS A 226 3.73 -4.33 -8.19
N ILE A 227 3.54 -3.21 -7.50
CA ILE A 227 2.23 -2.75 -7.05
C ILE A 227 1.33 -2.46 -8.26
N LEU A 228 1.84 -1.75 -9.27
CA LEU A 228 1.08 -1.43 -10.47
C LEU A 228 0.73 -2.67 -11.32
N GLU A 229 1.66 -3.63 -11.45
CA GLU A 229 1.41 -4.92 -12.11
C GLU A 229 0.25 -5.66 -11.45
N PHE A 230 0.21 -5.69 -10.11
CA PHE A 230 -0.88 -6.31 -9.36
C PHE A 230 -2.21 -5.59 -9.53
N TYR A 231 -2.23 -4.26 -9.43
CA TYR A 231 -3.42 -3.47 -9.71
C TYR A 231 -3.99 -3.77 -11.11
N ASN A 232 -3.12 -3.82 -12.14
CA ASN A 232 -3.54 -4.12 -13.50
C ASN A 232 -4.04 -5.56 -13.68
N ALA A 233 -3.46 -6.53 -12.96
CA ALA A 233 -3.98 -7.90 -12.91
C ALA A 233 -5.37 -7.94 -12.25
N ALA A 234 -5.55 -7.24 -11.13
CA ALA A 234 -6.81 -7.13 -10.44
C ALA A 234 -7.89 -6.44 -11.29
N ARG A 235 -7.55 -5.37 -12.01
CA ARG A 235 -8.49 -4.69 -12.92
C ARG A 235 -8.96 -5.61 -14.06
N ARG A 236 -8.06 -6.43 -14.61
CA ARG A 236 -8.42 -7.44 -15.62
C ARG A 236 -9.35 -8.50 -15.02
N ALA A 237 -9.03 -9.01 -13.83
CA ALA A 237 -9.87 -9.98 -13.14
C ALA A 237 -11.25 -9.40 -12.81
N PHE A 238 -11.30 -8.17 -12.28
CA PHE A 238 -12.52 -7.43 -12.04
C PHE A 238 -13.39 -7.34 -13.30
N SER A 239 -12.82 -6.95 -14.44
CA SER A 239 -13.57 -6.85 -15.70
C SER A 239 -14.18 -8.18 -16.14
N ILE A 240 -13.44 -9.29 -15.97
CA ILE A 240 -13.93 -10.64 -16.30
C ILE A 240 -15.05 -11.05 -15.33
N LEU A 241 -14.83 -10.93 -14.03
CA LEU A 241 -15.78 -11.33 -13.00
C LEU A 241 -17.06 -10.49 -13.03
N ASN A 242 -16.95 -9.19 -13.29
CA ASN A 242 -18.11 -8.33 -13.45
C ASN A 242 -18.99 -8.76 -14.63
N LYS A 243 -18.39 -9.18 -15.76
CA LYS A 243 -19.14 -9.74 -16.89
C LYS A 243 -19.86 -11.04 -16.51
N ILE A 244 -19.20 -11.92 -15.76
CA ILE A 244 -19.79 -13.17 -15.27
C ILE A 244 -20.98 -12.87 -14.34
N SER A 245 -20.83 -11.90 -13.43
CA SER A 245 -21.90 -11.46 -12.52
C SER A 245 -23.10 -10.90 -13.29
N ILE A 246 -22.87 -10.06 -14.31
CA ILE A 246 -23.93 -9.55 -15.20
C ILE A 246 -24.64 -10.71 -15.92
N LEU A 247 -23.92 -11.68 -16.46
CA LEU A 247 -24.52 -12.84 -17.12
C LEU A 247 -25.36 -13.67 -16.15
N SER A 248 -24.87 -13.86 -14.92
CA SER A 248 -25.60 -14.54 -13.85
C SER A 248 -26.89 -13.80 -13.49
N SER A 249 -26.87 -12.45 -13.47
CA SER A 249 -28.08 -11.63 -13.27
C SER A 249 -29.12 -11.80 -14.37
N LEU A 250 -28.71 -12.25 -15.56
CA LEU A 250 -29.57 -12.57 -16.70
C LEU A 250 -29.99 -14.05 -16.72
N ASN A 251 -29.80 -14.79 -15.61
CA ASN A 251 -30.01 -16.23 -15.48
C ASN A 251 -29.11 -17.10 -16.39
N ILE A 252 -27.97 -16.57 -16.82
CA ILE A 252 -26.92 -17.33 -17.51
C ILE A 252 -25.84 -17.66 -16.48
N ASN A 253 -25.99 -18.81 -15.82
CA ASN A 253 -25.07 -19.23 -14.77
C ASN A 253 -23.74 -19.67 -15.39
N ILE A 254 -22.73 -18.84 -15.23
CA ILE A 254 -21.35 -19.10 -15.63
C ILE A 254 -20.51 -19.05 -14.38
N GLU A 255 -19.71 -20.07 -14.17
CA GLU A 255 -18.68 -20.11 -13.14
C GLU A 255 -17.34 -20.31 -13.86
N LEU A 256 -16.31 -19.60 -13.41
CA LEU A 256 -14.97 -19.69 -13.97
C LEU A 256 -14.03 -20.31 -12.95
N ASN A 257 -13.19 -21.26 -13.36
CA ASN A 257 -12.18 -21.77 -12.45
C ASN A 257 -11.11 -20.70 -12.15
N TYR A 258 -10.65 -20.64 -10.90
CA TYR A 258 -9.61 -19.67 -10.51
C TYR A 258 -8.30 -19.82 -11.32
N LYS A 259 -7.89 -21.03 -11.71
CA LYS A 259 -6.68 -21.24 -12.53
C LYS A 259 -6.87 -20.61 -13.91
N THR A 260 -8.02 -20.83 -14.55
CA THR A 260 -8.39 -20.21 -15.83
C THR A 260 -8.34 -18.68 -15.73
N LEU A 261 -8.89 -18.11 -14.64
CA LEU A 261 -8.85 -16.67 -14.40
C LEU A 261 -7.41 -16.17 -14.30
N MET A 262 -6.58 -16.83 -13.49
CA MET A 262 -5.18 -16.44 -13.25
C MET A 262 -4.32 -16.52 -14.52
N ASP A 263 -4.54 -17.54 -15.35
CA ASP A 263 -3.89 -17.68 -16.65
C ASP A 263 -4.33 -16.57 -17.61
N THR A 264 -5.63 -16.28 -17.65
CA THR A 264 -6.22 -15.22 -18.50
C THR A 264 -5.68 -13.84 -18.16
N ILE A 265 -5.53 -13.52 -16.87
CA ILE A 265 -4.91 -12.26 -16.44
C ILE A 265 -3.37 -12.32 -16.47
N SER A 266 -2.79 -13.50 -16.74
CA SER A 266 -1.35 -13.74 -16.80
C SER A 266 -0.62 -13.22 -15.54
N TYR A 267 -1.13 -13.55 -14.37
CA TYR A 267 -0.56 -13.13 -13.09
C TYR A 267 -0.58 -14.28 -12.08
N THR A 268 0.57 -14.61 -11.49
CA THR A 268 0.73 -15.79 -10.62
C THR A 268 1.35 -15.47 -9.26
N ASP A 269 1.73 -14.21 -9.03
CA ASP A 269 2.45 -13.81 -7.80
C ASP A 269 1.56 -13.72 -6.56
N ALA A 270 0.24 -13.58 -6.74
CA ALA A 270 -0.75 -13.53 -5.67
C ALA A 270 -1.71 -14.72 -5.75
N SER A 271 -2.31 -15.12 -4.63
CA SER A 271 -3.42 -16.08 -4.64
C SER A 271 -4.69 -15.45 -5.18
N HIS A 272 -5.63 -16.28 -5.67
CA HIS A 272 -6.95 -15.79 -6.08
C HIS A 272 -7.68 -15.11 -4.91
N SER A 273 -7.55 -15.64 -3.69
CA SER A 273 -8.15 -15.04 -2.49
C SER A 273 -7.61 -13.63 -2.22
N ARG A 274 -6.29 -13.44 -2.32
CA ARG A 274 -5.67 -12.13 -2.15
C ARG A 274 -6.15 -11.13 -3.21
N LEU A 275 -6.32 -11.60 -4.44
CA LEU A 275 -6.82 -10.80 -5.56
C LEU A 275 -8.28 -10.36 -5.31
N LEU A 276 -9.13 -11.27 -4.85
CA LEU A 276 -10.52 -10.97 -4.49
C LEU A 276 -10.62 -10.00 -3.32
N ASP A 277 -9.78 -10.16 -2.28
CA ASP A 277 -9.73 -9.22 -1.17
C ASP A 277 -9.41 -7.80 -1.65
N PHE A 278 -8.42 -7.67 -2.55
CA PHE A 278 -8.06 -6.38 -3.14
C PHE A 278 -9.21 -5.82 -3.97
N ILE A 279 -9.85 -6.63 -4.82
CA ILE A 279 -10.99 -6.20 -5.64
C ILE A 279 -12.12 -5.66 -4.76
N ARG A 280 -12.44 -6.37 -3.67
CA ARG A 280 -13.45 -5.94 -2.71
C ARG A 280 -13.05 -4.63 -2.03
N ALA A 281 -11.79 -4.46 -1.65
CA ALA A 281 -11.32 -3.21 -1.04
C ALA A 281 -11.39 -2.03 -2.02
N GLU A 282 -10.98 -2.25 -3.27
CA GLU A 282 -10.81 -1.21 -4.30
C GLU A 282 -12.15 -0.78 -4.94
N TRP A 283 -13.01 -1.75 -5.26
CA TRP A 283 -14.27 -1.52 -5.98
C TRP A 283 -15.54 -1.86 -5.19
N ASN A 284 -15.42 -2.32 -3.93
CA ASN A 284 -16.55 -2.73 -3.09
C ASN A 284 -17.40 -3.89 -3.65
N GLU A 285 -16.84 -4.66 -4.59
CA GLU A 285 -17.52 -5.81 -5.21
C GLU A 285 -17.02 -7.15 -4.64
N GLY A 286 -17.95 -8.08 -4.45
CA GLY A 286 -17.66 -9.43 -3.95
C GLY A 286 -17.92 -10.47 -5.03
N PHE A 287 -16.87 -11.17 -5.48
CA PHE A 287 -16.95 -12.18 -6.55
C PHE A 287 -16.67 -13.62 -6.09
N SER A 288 -16.96 -13.93 -4.83
CA SER A 288 -16.69 -15.27 -4.29
C SER A 288 -17.59 -16.36 -4.88
N SER A 289 -18.78 -16.00 -5.37
CA SER A 289 -19.76 -16.93 -5.95
C SER A 289 -19.45 -17.29 -7.41
N GLU A 290 -18.66 -16.46 -8.09
CA GLU A 290 -18.38 -16.53 -9.52
C GLU A 290 -17.12 -17.36 -9.82
N ILE A 291 -16.39 -17.75 -8.76
CA ILE A 291 -15.14 -18.52 -8.86
C ILE A 291 -15.35 -19.93 -8.32
N ASP A 292 -15.09 -20.91 -9.20
CA ASP A 292 -14.97 -22.31 -8.80
C ASP A 292 -13.50 -22.64 -8.47
N THR A 293 -13.32 -23.44 -7.43
CA THR A 293 -12.01 -23.94 -6.96
C THR A 293 -11.73 -25.39 -7.35
N GLN A 294 -12.71 -26.10 -7.92
CA GLN A 294 -12.60 -27.52 -8.28
C GLN A 294 -11.77 -27.75 -9.54
N GLU A 295 -10.85 -28.73 -9.52
CA GLU A 295 -9.97 -29.01 -10.66
C GLU A 295 -10.70 -29.55 -11.90
N GLU A 296 -11.87 -30.18 -11.73
CA GLU A 296 -12.67 -30.69 -12.84
C GLU A 296 -13.19 -29.55 -13.73
N LYS A 297 -13.59 -28.44 -13.10
CA LYS A 297 -14.04 -27.24 -13.80
C LYS A 297 -12.92 -26.61 -14.64
N TYR A 298 -11.68 -26.59 -14.12
CA TYR A 298 -10.53 -26.11 -14.89
C TYR A 298 -10.32 -26.88 -16.21
N LYS A 299 -10.47 -28.20 -16.18
CA LYS A 299 -10.37 -29.02 -17.39
C LYS A 299 -11.51 -28.75 -18.36
N SER A 300 -12.73 -28.51 -17.86
CA SER A 300 -13.88 -28.11 -18.69
C SER A 300 -13.60 -26.78 -19.39
N ASP A 301 -13.17 -25.77 -18.65
CA ASP A 301 -12.87 -24.43 -19.17
C ASP A 301 -11.80 -24.49 -20.28
N LEU A 302 -10.75 -25.29 -20.08
CA LEU A 302 -9.69 -25.48 -21.08
C LEU A 302 -10.22 -26.15 -22.35
N ILE A 303 -11.08 -27.16 -22.20
CA ILE A 303 -11.67 -27.85 -23.35
C ILE A 303 -12.57 -26.86 -24.10
N GLU A 304 -13.50 -26.20 -23.41
CA GLU A 304 -14.40 -25.20 -24.00
C GLU A 304 -13.63 -24.09 -24.74
N GLY A 305 -12.52 -23.60 -24.16
CA GLY A 305 -11.65 -22.58 -24.79
C GLY A 305 -10.91 -23.05 -26.05
N LEU A 306 -10.76 -24.37 -26.27
CA LEU A 306 -10.15 -24.95 -27.47
C LEU A 306 -11.14 -25.15 -28.62
N TRP A 307 -12.46 -25.09 -28.36
CA TRP A 307 -13.51 -25.32 -29.35
C TRP A 307 -14.11 -24.01 -29.92
N GLY A 308 -13.45 -22.88 -29.71
CA GLY A 308 -13.78 -21.57 -30.30
C GLY A 308 -13.11 -21.32 -31.65
#